data_AF-A0A7C5ITZ1-F1
#
_entry.id   AF-A0A7C5ITZ1-F1
#
_cell.length_a   1.000
_cell.length_b   1.000
_cell.length_c   1.000
_cell.angle_alpha   90.00
_cell.angle_beta   90.00
_cell.angle_gamma   90.00
#
_symmetry.space_group_name_H-M   'P 1'
#
loop_
_entity.id
_entity.type
_entity.pdbx_description
1 polymer ?
#
loop_
_entity_poly.entity_id
_entity_poly.type
_entity_poly.pdbx_seq_one_letter_code
_entity_poly.pdbx_strand_id
1 'polypeptide(L)'
;MKIWDRIFRGLRNFLPSPFTLAILLTGFTFLLALVLTHPAESDSEPHILQLVGHWEGGFWSLLKFAMQMMLMLVLGHVLALSKPVRRLVDQSLVFCKDTGTAALTVTFLTVLVAFFNWGLGLIFGAILARKVGEYASRKKIPINYGLIGAAGYSGLMVWHGGLSGSAPLKVAESGHQFAALTQGAGIPVNETIGSTMNLTVSLSLLLLLPLAMYLLARRLPAT
;
A
#
# COMPACT_ATOMS: atom_id res chain seq x y z
N MET A 1 12.02 12.95 21.41
CA MET A 1 10.88 12.10 21.83
C MET A 1 9.62 12.94 22.13
N LYS A 2 9.62 13.82 23.14
CA LYS A 2 8.42 14.59 23.57
C LYS A 2 7.66 15.38 22.49
N ILE A 3 8.34 15.92 21.47
CA ILE A 3 7.68 16.69 20.41
C ILE A 3 6.91 15.79 19.42
N TRP A 4 7.50 14.65 19.06
CA TRP A 4 6.87 13.63 18.22
C TRP A 4 5.65 13.06 18.93
N ASP A 5 5.74 12.79 20.24
CA ASP A 5 4.60 12.30 21.03
C ASP A 5 3.47 13.33 21.11
N ARG A 6 3.78 14.63 21.09
CA ARG A 6 2.76 15.70 21.05
C ARG A 6 2.10 15.78 19.68
N ILE A 7 2.89 15.77 18.61
CA ILE A 7 2.39 15.76 17.23
C ILE A 7 1.50 14.54 16.99
N PHE A 8 1.95 13.35 17.38
CA PHE A 8 1.21 12.10 17.18
C PHE A 8 -0.11 12.09 17.95
N ARG A 9 -0.12 12.59 19.19
CA ARG A 9 -1.36 12.75 19.98
C ARG A 9 -2.31 13.77 19.36
N GLY A 10 -1.79 14.89 18.87
CA GLY A 10 -2.58 15.90 18.15
C GLY A 10 -3.21 15.32 16.88
N LEU A 11 -2.42 14.65 16.05
CA LEU A 11 -2.88 13.99 14.82
C LEU A 11 -3.91 12.90 15.10
N ARG A 12 -3.68 12.05 16.12
CA ARG A 12 -4.63 10.99 16.47
C ARG A 12 -5.97 11.53 16.96
N ASN A 13 -5.97 12.68 17.63
CA ASN A 13 -7.19 13.32 18.09
C ASN A 13 -7.91 14.11 16.97
N PHE A 14 -7.17 14.53 15.94
CA PHE A 14 -7.71 15.31 14.83
C PHE A 14 -8.17 14.44 13.65
N LEU A 15 -7.47 13.34 13.35
CA LEU A 15 -7.77 12.48 12.22
C LEU A 15 -8.81 11.43 12.62
N PRO A 16 -10.04 11.50 12.08
CA PRO A 16 -11.06 10.50 12.34
C PRO A 16 -10.67 9.15 11.71
N SER A 17 -11.37 8.09 12.10
CA SER A 17 -11.16 6.78 11.46
C SER A 17 -11.40 6.86 9.94
N PRO A 18 -10.74 6.05 9.10
CA PRO A 18 -10.96 6.06 7.65
C PRO A 18 -12.44 5.91 7.25
N PHE A 19 -13.19 5.09 7.98
CA PHE A 19 -14.63 4.94 7.76
C PHE A 19 -15.40 6.22 8.11
N THR A 20 -15.12 6.83 9.26
CA THR A 20 -15.70 8.12 9.64
C THR A 20 -15.40 9.20 8.61
N LEU A 21 -14.16 9.26 8.13
CA LEU A 21 -13.77 10.20 7.07
C LEU A 21 -14.56 9.96 5.78
N ALA A 22 -14.76 8.70 5.37
CA ALA A 22 -15.55 8.36 4.19
C ALA A 22 -17.02 8.80 4.32
N ILE A 23 -17.64 8.63 5.49
CA ILE A 23 -19.02 9.09 5.74
C ILE A 23 -19.10 10.63 5.73
N LEU A 24 -18.16 11.31 6.39
CA LEU A 24 -18.09 12.78 6.39
C LEU A 24 -17.91 13.33 4.98
N LEU A 25 -16.99 12.76 4.21
CA LEU A 25 -16.77 13.15 2.82
C LEU A 25 -18.00 12.87 1.95
N THR A 26 -18.67 11.73 2.14
CA THR A 26 -19.92 11.43 1.42
C THR A 26 -20.98 12.49 1.66
N GLY A 27 -21.24 12.84 2.93
CA GLY A 27 -22.19 13.90 3.29
C GLY A 27 -21.76 15.26 2.76
N PHE A 28 -20.48 15.60 2.89
CA PHE A 28 -19.92 16.85 2.37
C PHE A 28 -20.07 16.97 0.85
N THR A 29 -19.70 15.93 0.09
CA THR A 29 -19.86 15.92 -1.37
C THR A 29 -21.32 15.95 -1.79
N PHE A 30 -22.21 15.30 -1.03
CA PHE A 30 -23.66 15.34 -1.28
C PHE A 30 -24.21 16.76 -1.09
N LEU A 31 -23.81 17.46 -0.03
CA LEU A 31 -24.19 18.86 0.21
C LEU A 31 -23.64 19.80 -0.87
N LEU A 32 -22.39 19.60 -1.27
CA LEU A 32 -21.81 20.37 -2.37
C LEU A 32 -22.57 20.14 -3.67
N ALA A 33 -22.89 18.88 -4.01
CA ALA A 33 -23.68 18.58 -5.19
C ALA A 33 -25.06 19.26 -5.12
N LEU A 34 -25.76 19.14 -3.98
CA LEU A 34 -27.08 19.74 -3.78
C LEU A 34 -27.11 21.28 -3.98
N VAL A 35 -26.03 21.97 -3.61
CA VAL A 35 -25.95 23.44 -3.70
C VAL A 35 -25.38 23.91 -5.03
N LEU A 36 -24.46 23.14 -5.64
CA LEU A 36 -23.66 23.59 -6.78
C LEU A 36 -24.11 22.98 -8.12
N THR A 37 -24.94 21.94 -8.14
CA THR A 37 -25.44 21.34 -9.38
C THR A 37 -26.93 21.59 -9.56
N HIS A 38 -27.41 21.41 -10.79
CA HIS A 38 -28.81 21.52 -11.14
C HIS A 38 -29.39 20.12 -11.43
N PRO A 39 -30.68 19.87 -11.15
CA PRO A 39 -31.34 18.64 -11.54
C PRO A 39 -31.28 18.44 -13.06
N ALA A 40 -31.18 17.19 -13.49
CA ALA A 40 -31.24 16.86 -14.90
C ALA A 40 -32.62 17.26 -15.46
N GLU A 41 -32.64 17.98 -16.58
CA GLU A 41 -33.88 18.53 -17.18
C GLU A 41 -34.87 17.45 -17.64
N SER A 42 -34.43 16.20 -17.78
CA SER A 42 -35.23 15.09 -18.29
C SER A 42 -36.01 14.30 -17.23
N ASP A 43 -35.70 14.46 -15.94
CA ASP A 43 -36.30 13.64 -14.88
C ASP A 43 -37.29 14.43 -14.03
N SER A 44 -38.48 13.84 -13.84
CA SER A 44 -39.55 14.41 -12.98
C SER A 44 -39.25 14.28 -11.48
N GLU A 45 -38.09 13.73 -11.13
CA GLU A 45 -37.72 13.43 -9.75
C GLU A 45 -37.10 14.65 -9.03
N PRO A 46 -37.38 14.83 -7.73
CA PRO A 46 -36.67 15.78 -6.88
C PRO A 46 -35.15 15.63 -6.98
N HIS A 47 -34.43 16.76 -7.06
CA HIS A 47 -32.96 16.78 -7.19
C HIS A 47 -32.25 15.93 -6.12
N ILE A 48 -32.76 15.91 -4.88
CA ILE A 48 -32.23 15.08 -3.79
C ILE A 48 -32.27 13.58 -4.15
N LEU A 49 -33.37 13.11 -4.75
CA LEU A 49 -33.50 11.70 -5.13
C LEU A 49 -32.55 11.34 -6.29
N GLN A 50 -32.39 12.24 -7.26
CA GLN A 50 -31.40 12.07 -8.34
C GLN A 50 -29.98 11.92 -7.77
N LEU A 51 -29.60 12.77 -6.80
CA LEU A 51 -28.29 12.70 -6.14
C LEU A 51 -28.10 11.41 -5.33
N VAL A 52 -29.15 10.91 -4.65
CA VAL A 52 -29.12 9.61 -3.97
C VAL A 52 -28.91 8.49 -4.99
N GLY A 53 -29.60 8.53 -6.13
CA GLY A 53 -29.42 7.56 -7.22
C GLY A 53 -28.00 7.58 -7.79
N HIS A 54 -27.39 8.75 -7.98
CA HIS A 54 -25.98 8.86 -8.39
C HIS A 54 -25.02 8.28 -7.35
N TRP A 55 -25.24 8.56 -6.07
CA TRP A 55 -24.44 7.99 -4.99
C TRP A 55 -24.55 6.46 -4.93
N GLU A 56 -25.78 5.93 -5.00
CA GLU A 56 -26.05 4.49 -5.03
C GLU A 56 -25.36 3.82 -6.22
N GLY A 57 -25.55 4.37 -7.43
CA GLY A 57 -24.93 3.84 -8.65
C GLY A 57 -23.41 3.83 -8.57
N GLY A 58 -22.80 4.89 -8.03
CA GLY A 58 -21.35 4.98 -7.81
C GLY A 58 -20.84 3.98 -6.76
N PHE A 59 -21.60 3.75 -5.68
CA PHE A 59 -21.26 2.75 -4.67
C PHE A 59 -21.18 1.34 -5.28
N TRP A 60 -22.20 0.95 -6.06
CA TRP A 60 -22.23 -0.39 -6.67
C TRP A 60 -21.22 -0.56 -7.79
N SER A 61 -20.89 0.50 -8.54
CA SER A 61 -19.87 0.43 -9.60
C SER A 61 -18.48 0.14 -9.03
N LEU A 62 -18.16 0.70 -7.85
CA LEU A 62 -16.88 0.50 -7.17
C LEU A 62 -16.84 -0.76 -6.30
N LEU A 63 -17.98 -1.36 -5.94
CA LEU A 63 -18.02 -2.53 -5.06
C LEU A 63 -17.22 -3.73 -5.61
N LYS A 64 -17.33 -3.99 -6.92
CA LYS A 64 -16.56 -5.08 -7.57
C LYS A 64 -15.06 -4.86 -7.42
N PHE A 65 -14.60 -3.63 -7.68
CA PHE A 65 -13.21 -3.25 -7.49
C PHE A 65 -12.77 -3.37 -6.03
N ALA A 66 -13.57 -2.85 -5.10
CA ALA A 66 -13.30 -2.96 -3.67
C ALA A 66 -13.17 -4.43 -3.21
N MET A 67 -14.05 -5.32 -3.69
CA MET A 67 -13.98 -6.76 -3.39
C MET A 67 -12.69 -7.39 -3.91
N GLN A 68 -12.25 -7.05 -5.13
CA GLN A 68 -10.98 -7.52 -5.67
C GLN A 68 -9.79 -7.09 -4.80
N MET A 69 -9.77 -5.83 -4.36
CA MET A 69 -8.71 -5.31 -3.49
C MET A 69 -8.73 -5.98 -2.10
N MET A 70 -9.92 -6.21 -1.52
CA MET A 70 -10.07 -6.94 -0.25
C MET A 70 -9.55 -8.38 -0.38
N LEU A 71 -9.94 -9.10 -1.44
CA LEU A 71 -9.47 -10.46 -1.69
C LEU A 71 -7.95 -10.49 -1.90
N MET A 72 -7.37 -9.53 -2.62
CA MET A 72 -5.93 -9.46 -2.81
C MET A 72 -5.18 -9.35 -1.47
N LEU A 73 -5.68 -8.53 -0.53
CA LEU A 73 -5.11 -8.41 0.81
C LEU A 73 -5.30 -9.68 1.64
N VAL A 74 -6.51 -10.25 1.66
CA VAL A 74 -6.83 -11.47 2.42
C VAL A 74 -6.01 -12.66 1.91
N LEU A 75 -5.96 -12.87 0.60
CA LEU A 75 -5.18 -13.94 0.00
C LEU A 75 -3.68 -13.72 0.22
N GLY A 76 -3.20 -12.48 0.10
CA GLY A 76 -1.83 -12.11 0.45
C GLY A 76 -1.50 -12.45 1.90
N HIS A 77 -2.42 -12.17 2.83
CA HIS A 77 -2.27 -12.52 4.24
C HIS A 77 -2.22 -14.03 4.46
N VAL A 78 -3.14 -14.80 3.87
CA VAL A 78 -3.17 -16.26 3.96
C VAL A 78 -1.88 -16.86 3.42
N LEU A 79 -1.40 -16.37 2.27
CA LEU A 79 -0.14 -16.82 1.66
C LEU A 79 1.06 -16.48 2.55
N ALA A 80 1.10 -15.30 3.17
CA ALA A 80 2.16 -14.90 4.09
C ALA A 80 2.30 -15.85 5.29
N LEU A 81 1.19 -16.44 5.74
CA LEU A 81 1.15 -17.37 6.86
C LEU A 81 1.45 -18.84 6.46
N SER A 82 1.56 -19.12 5.18
CA SER A 82 1.77 -20.47 4.66
C SER A 82 3.13 -21.06 5.05
N LYS A 83 3.22 -22.40 5.08
CA LYS A 83 4.48 -23.12 5.37
C LYS A 83 5.63 -22.73 4.43
N PRO A 84 5.43 -22.59 3.11
CA PRO A 84 6.49 -22.16 2.19
C PRO A 84 7.06 -20.77 2.53
N VAL A 85 6.19 -19.78 2.75
CA VAL A 85 6.65 -18.41 3.08
C VAL A 85 7.36 -18.40 4.43
N ARG A 86 6.86 -19.13 5.42
CA ARG A 86 7.55 -19.27 6.71
C ARG A 86 8.96 -19.86 6.55
N ARG A 87 9.14 -20.89 5.72
CA ARG A 87 10.47 -21.45 5.44
C ARG A 87 11.41 -20.44 4.81
N LEU A 88 10.92 -19.65 3.85
CA LEU A 88 11.71 -18.57 3.23
C LEU A 88 12.13 -17.51 4.25
N VAL A 89 11.19 -17.11 5.12
CA VAL A 89 11.49 -16.18 6.22
C VAL A 89 12.57 -16.76 7.12
N ASP A 90 12.41 -17.99 7.61
CA ASP A 90 13.37 -18.63 8.52
C ASP A 90 14.76 -18.78 7.87
N GLN A 91 14.82 -19.13 6.57
CA GLN A 91 16.07 -19.20 5.80
C GLN A 91 16.72 -17.83 5.59
N SER A 92 15.96 -16.74 5.51
CA SER A 92 16.54 -15.41 5.35
C SER A 92 17.23 -14.88 6.62
N LEU A 93 16.89 -15.43 7.80
CA LEU A 93 17.40 -14.93 9.09
C LEU A 93 18.91 -15.10 9.23
N VAL A 94 19.54 -16.04 8.53
CA VAL A 94 21.00 -16.25 8.61
C VAL A 94 21.80 -15.05 8.10
N PHE A 95 21.18 -14.21 7.26
CA PHE A 95 21.80 -12.99 6.75
C PHE A 95 21.73 -11.83 7.74
N CYS A 96 20.88 -11.90 8.77
CA CYS A 96 20.64 -10.81 9.73
C CYS A 96 21.65 -10.87 10.89
N LYS A 97 22.89 -10.44 10.65
CA LYS A 97 24.02 -10.56 11.60
C LYS A 97 24.24 -9.31 12.44
N ASP A 98 23.71 -8.17 12.02
CA ASP A 98 23.78 -6.87 12.67
C ASP A 98 22.61 -5.99 12.16
N THR A 99 22.48 -4.77 12.67
CA THR A 99 21.43 -3.82 12.23
C THR A 99 21.45 -3.59 10.71
N GLY A 100 22.63 -3.48 10.10
CA GLY A 100 22.76 -3.13 8.68
C GLY A 100 22.31 -4.25 7.77
N THR A 101 22.87 -5.44 7.97
CA THR A 101 22.54 -6.64 7.21
C THR A 101 21.08 -7.07 7.42
N ALA A 102 20.54 -6.87 8.63
CA ALA A 102 19.12 -7.05 8.90
C ALA A 102 18.27 -6.04 8.11
N ALA A 103 18.57 -4.74 8.18
CA ALA A 103 17.82 -3.71 7.45
C ALA A 103 17.87 -3.93 5.93
N LEU A 104 19.02 -4.30 5.39
CA LEU A 104 19.20 -4.66 3.98
C LEU A 104 18.32 -5.85 3.60
N THR A 105 18.42 -6.95 4.34
CA THR A 105 17.70 -8.21 4.05
C THR A 105 16.19 -7.98 4.10
N VAL A 106 15.70 -7.32 5.15
CA VAL A 106 14.27 -7.04 5.31
C VAL A 106 13.76 -6.13 4.21
N THR A 107 14.49 -5.06 3.89
CA THR A 107 14.10 -4.12 2.82
C THR A 107 14.05 -4.81 1.47
N PHE A 108 15.12 -5.52 1.09
CA PHE A 108 15.22 -6.19 -0.21
C PHE A 108 14.09 -7.21 -0.40
N LEU A 109 13.89 -8.12 0.56
CA LEU A 109 12.87 -9.14 0.44
C LEU A 109 11.46 -8.54 0.45
N THR A 110 11.21 -7.51 1.27
CA THR A 110 9.89 -6.86 1.29
C THR A 110 9.60 -6.14 -0.02
N VAL A 111 10.55 -5.36 -0.56
CA VAL A 111 10.38 -4.69 -1.87
C VAL A 111 10.16 -5.73 -2.97
N LEU A 112 10.94 -6.81 -2.99
CA LEU A 112 10.79 -7.88 -3.97
C LEU A 112 9.39 -8.49 -3.91
N VAL A 113 8.92 -8.87 -2.72
CA VAL A 113 7.59 -9.47 -2.53
C VAL A 113 6.47 -8.48 -2.88
N ALA A 114 6.61 -7.21 -2.46
CA ALA A 114 5.63 -6.16 -2.74
C ALA A 114 5.53 -5.81 -4.24
N PHE A 115 6.63 -5.93 -4.99
CA PHE A 115 6.63 -5.77 -6.44
C PHE A 115 5.71 -6.76 -7.13
N PHE A 116 5.69 -8.02 -6.69
CA PHE A 116 4.76 -9.03 -7.23
C PHE A 116 3.35 -8.84 -6.69
N ASN A 117 3.20 -8.63 -5.38
CA ASN A 117 1.91 -8.47 -4.74
C ASN A 117 1.99 -7.55 -3.52
N TRP A 118 1.34 -6.39 -3.59
CA TRP A 118 1.38 -5.40 -2.51
C TRP A 118 0.72 -5.87 -1.21
N GLY A 119 -0.39 -6.62 -1.32
CA GLY A 119 -1.11 -7.16 -0.16
C GLY A 119 -0.28 -8.18 0.63
N LEU A 120 0.42 -9.07 -0.09
CA LEU A 120 1.40 -9.99 0.48
C LEU A 120 2.59 -9.23 1.06
N GLY A 121 3.14 -8.25 0.33
CA GLY A 121 4.29 -7.46 0.75
C GLY A 121 4.08 -6.75 2.10
N LEU A 122 2.89 -6.18 2.32
CA LEU A 122 2.48 -5.58 3.59
C LEU A 122 2.62 -6.55 4.77
N ILE A 123 2.04 -7.74 4.64
CA ILE A 123 2.01 -8.73 5.73
C ILE A 123 3.38 -9.39 5.88
N PHE A 124 4.03 -9.72 4.78
CA PHE A 124 5.35 -10.33 4.73
C PHE A 124 6.39 -9.45 5.43
N GLY A 125 6.45 -8.15 5.14
CA GLY A 125 7.39 -7.21 5.75
C GLY A 125 7.25 -7.15 7.27
N ALA A 126 6.01 -7.09 7.78
CA ALA A 126 5.73 -7.10 9.21
C ALA A 126 6.14 -8.42 9.89
N ILE A 127 5.84 -9.56 9.25
CA ILE A 127 6.22 -10.88 9.77
C ILE A 127 7.75 -11.04 9.80
N LEU A 128 8.42 -10.66 8.71
CA LEU A 128 9.87 -10.77 8.59
C LEU A 128 10.57 -9.87 9.62
N ALA A 129 10.15 -8.61 9.76
CA ALA A 129 10.69 -7.71 10.77
C ALA A 129 10.56 -8.29 12.19
N ARG A 130 9.37 -8.82 12.54
CA ARG A 130 9.15 -9.49 13.83
C ARG A 130 10.09 -10.69 14.01
N LYS A 131 10.22 -11.53 12.99
CA LYS A 131 11.08 -12.73 13.03
C LYS A 131 12.56 -12.39 13.18
N VAL A 132 13.02 -11.31 12.54
CA VAL A 132 14.36 -10.78 12.74
C VAL A 132 14.57 -10.31 14.18
N GLY A 133 13.59 -9.61 14.78
CA GLY A 133 13.63 -9.24 16.20
C GLY A 133 13.72 -10.45 17.14
N GLU A 134 12.86 -11.45 16.93
CA GLU A 134 12.87 -12.71 17.70
C GLU A 134 14.20 -13.47 17.53
N TYR A 135 14.78 -13.46 16.33
CA TYR A 135 16.05 -14.11 16.03
C TYR A 135 17.23 -13.40 16.69
N ALA A 136 17.30 -12.08 16.54
CA ALA A 136 18.35 -11.25 17.11
C ALA A 136 18.37 -11.33 18.64
N SER A 137 17.20 -11.30 19.29
CA SER A 137 17.08 -11.51 20.73
C SER A 137 17.61 -12.88 21.16
N ARG A 138 17.19 -13.97 20.49
CA ARG A 138 17.67 -15.34 20.80
C ARG A 138 19.17 -15.53 20.59
N LYS A 139 19.75 -14.86 19.59
CA LYS A 139 21.17 -14.93 19.25
C LYS A 139 22.02 -13.85 19.93
N LYS A 140 21.41 -12.98 20.75
CA LYS A 140 22.07 -11.82 21.38
C LYS A 140 22.77 -10.91 20.37
N ILE A 141 22.16 -10.73 19.19
CA ILE A 141 22.63 -9.83 18.15
C ILE A 141 22.04 -8.44 18.42
N PRO A 142 22.86 -7.41 18.64
CA PRO A 142 22.35 -6.06 18.84
C PRO A 142 21.81 -5.52 17.50
N ILE A 143 20.53 -5.12 17.50
CA ILE A 143 19.88 -4.50 16.33
C ILE A 143 19.12 -3.23 16.73
N ASN A 144 18.95 -2.29 15.80
CA ASN A 144 17.96 -1.23 15.93
C ASN A 144 16.59 -1.75 15.43
N TYR A 145 15.75 -2.23 16.33
CA TYR A 145 14.48 -2.87 15.96
C TYR A 145 13.50 -1.90 15.28
N GLY A 146 13.53 -0.61 15.67
CA GLY A 146 12.72 0.43 15.01
C GLY A 146 13.06 0.58 13.53
N LEU A 147 14.36 0.54 13.17
CA LEU A 147 14.79 0.55 11.78
C LEU A 147 14.36 -0.71 11.03
N ILE A 148 14.41 -1.88 11.67
CA ILE A 148 13.94 -3.13 11.04
C ILE A 148 12.43 -3.07 10.75
N GLY A 149 11.65 -2.47 11.66
CA GLY A 149 10.24 -2.16 11.41
C GLY A 149 10.05 -1.25 10.19
N ALA A 150 10.82 -0.15 10.11
CA ALA A 150 10.78 0.77 8.97
C ALA A 150 11.18 0.08 7.65
N ALA A 151 12.22 -0.76 7.67
CA ALA A 151 12.65 -1.58 6.55
C ALA A 151 11.52 -2.50 6.07
N GLY A 152 10.78 -3.14 6.98
CA GLY A 152 9.62 -3.99 6.65
C GLY A 152 8.46 -3.22 6.01
N TYR A 153 8.26 -1.94 6.32
CA TYR A 153 7.23 -1.12 5.66
C TYR A 153 7.71 -0.50 4.34
N SER A 154 9.01 -0.35 4.15
CA SER A 154 9.59 0.32 2.97
C SER A 154 9.32 -0.41 1.64
N GLY A 155 8.93 -1.70 1.67
CA GLY A 155 8.48 -2.44 0.49
C GLY A 155 7.26 -1.82 -0.19
N LEU A 156 6.48 -1.02 0.53
CA LEU A 156 5.38 -0.25 -0.03
C LEU A 156 5.82 0.79 -1.06
N MET A 157 7.08 1.24 -1.07
CA MET A 157 7.55 2.23 -2.03
C MET A 157 7.43 1.77 -3.49
N VAL A 158 7.40 0.46 -3.76
CA VAL A 158 7.29 -0.10 -5.11
C VAL A 158 5.86 -0.51 -5.49
N TRP A 159 4.89 -0.44 -4.57
CA TRP A 159 3.62 -1.15 -4.72
C TRP A 159 2.81 -0.72 -5.95
N HIS A 160 2.78 0.59 -6.25
CA HIS A 160 2.00 1.13 -7.36
C HIS A 160 2.66 0.87 -8.71
N GLY A 161 3.98 0.72 -8.74
CA GLY A 161 4.75 0.36 -9.93
C GLY A 161 4.94 -1.15 -10.12
N GLY A 162 4.53 -1.96 -9.15
CA GLY A 162 4.60 -3.41 -9.23
C GLY A 162 3.53 -4.04 -10.12
N LEU A 163 3.63 -5.35 -10.31
CA LEU A 163 2.69 -6.16 -11.10
C LEU A 163 1.25 -6.14 -10.57
N SER A 164 1.08 -5.78 -9.30
CA SER A 164 -0.21 -5.69 -8.61
C SER A 164 -0.74 -4.27 -8.45
N GLY A 165 -0.15 -3.29 -9.16
CA GLY A 165 -0.58 -1.90 -9.13
C GLY A 165 -2.03 -1.73 -9.57
N SER A 166 -2.92 -1.36 -8.64
CA SER A 166 -4.36 -1.30 -8.93
C SER A 166 -4.74 -0.27 -9.98
N ALA A 167 -4.13 0.93 -9.92
CA ALA A 167 -4.37 1.99 -10.91
C ALA A 167 -3.93 1.58 -12.33
N PRO A 168 -2.67 1.16 -12.59
CA PRO A 168 -2.24 0.78 -13.94
C PRO A 168 -3.00 -0.44 -14.49
N LEU A 169 -3.33 -1.43 -13.64
CA LEU A 169 -4.15 -2.56 -14.07
C LEU A 169 -5.57 -2.13 -14.45
N LYS A 170 -6.17 -1.20 -13.69
CA LYS A 170 -7.54 -0.74 -13.95
C LYS A 170 -7.66 0.05 -15.24
N VAL A 171 -6.68 0.90 -15.56
CA VAL A 171 -6.68 1.68 -16.82
C VAL A 171 -6.35 0.83 -18.04
N ALA A 172 -5.78 -0.36 -17.86
CA ALA A 172 -5.54 -1.31 -18.96
C ALA A 172 -6.81 -2.06 -19.40
N GLU A 173 -7.86 -2.08 -18.59
CA GLU A 173 -9.14 -2.70 -18.94
C GLU A 173 -9.88 -1.88 -20.01
N SER A 174 -10.44 -2.54 -21.02
CA SER A 174 -11.34 -1.87 -21.96
C SER A 174 -12.63 -1.45 -21.24
N GLY A 175 -13.11 -0.23 -21.51
CA GLY A 175 -14.35 0.28 -20.89
C GLY A 175 -14.24 0.53 -19.38
N HIS A 176 -13.03 0.78 -18.86
CA HIS A 176 -12.87 1.21 -17.47
C HIS A 176 -13.67 2.49 -17.18
N GLN A 177 -14.06 2.71 -15.92
CA GLN A 177 -14.91 3.83 -15.50
C GLN A 177 -14.35 5.24 -15.79
N PHE A 178 -13.10 5.33 -16.22
CA PHE A 178 -12.42 6.57 -16.59
C PHE A 178 -12.14 6.67 -18.09
N ALA A 179 -12.70 5.77 -18.90
CA ALA A 179 -12.40 5.69 -20.33
C ALA A 179 -12.77 6.98 -21.08
N ALA A 180 -13.75 7.74 -20.58
CA ALA A 180 -14.06 9.08 -21.10
C ALA A 180 -12.85 10.04 -21.07
N LEU A 181 -11.95 9.88 -20.10
CA LEU A 181 -10.71 10.66 -19.99
C LEU A 181 -9.60 10.17 -20.93
N THR A 182 -9.72 8.94 -21.45
CA THR A 182 -8.73 8.29 -22.34
C THR A 182 -9.27 8.08 -23.75
N GLN A 183 -10.32 8.82 -24.15
CA GLN A 183 -10.97 8.69 -25.46
C GLN A 183 -11.47 7.26 -25.76
N GLY A 184 -11.83 6.49 -24.72
CA GLY A 184 -12.36 5.14 -24.83
C GLY A 184 -11.30 4.03 -24.87
N ALA A 185 -10.01 4.37 -24.97
CA ALA A 185 -8.93 3.39 -25.05
C ALA A 185 -8.37 3.06 -23.66
N GLY A 186 -8.18 1.76 -23.38
CA GLY A 186 -7.39 1.32 -22.24
C GLY A 186 -5.90 1.56 -22.49
N ILE A 187 -5.14 1.92 -21.46
CA ILE A 187 -3.69 2.13 -21.56
C ILE A 187 -2.97 0.79 -21.35
N PRO A 188 -2.23 0.28 -22.34
CA PRO A 188 -1.56 -1.01 -22.24
C PRO A 188 -0.58 -1.12 -21.05
N VAL A 189 -0.44 -2.33 -20.51
CA VAL A 189 0.44 -2.59 -19.35
C VAL A 189 1.92 -2.31 -19.68
N ASN A 190 2.35 -2.49 -20.94
CA ASN A 190 3.72 -2.15 -21.37
C ASN A 190 4.00 -0.65 -21.37
N GLU A 191 2.99 0.21 -21.46
CA GLU A 191 3.11 1.66 -21.37
C GLU A 191 3.02 2.17 -19.92
N THR A 192 2.59 1.31 -18.99
CA THR A 192 2.50 1.63 -17.55
C THR A 192 3.52 0.85 -16.74
N ILE A 193 3.17 -0.36 -16.26
CA ILE A 193 4.03 -1.21 -15.42
C ILE A 193 5.29 -1.63 -16.18
N GLY A 194 5.16 -1.96 -17.47
CA GLY A 194 6.27 -2.36 -18.33
C GLY A 194 7.03 -1.19 -18.96
N SER A 195 6.68 0.05 -18.65
CA SER A 195 7.37 1.21 -19.21
C SER A 195 8.79 1.29 -18.69
N THR A 196 9.71 1.80 -19.52
CA THR A 196 11.11 1.99 -19.12
C THR A 196 11.22 2.83 -17.85
N MET A 197 10.43 3.90 -17.74
CA MET A 197 10.41 4.76 -16.55
C MET A 197 10.06 3.96 -15.28
N ASN A 198 8.97 3.18 -15.32
CA ASN A 198 8.53 2.42 -14.16
C ASN A 198 9.49 1.28 -13.80
N LEU A 199 10.02 0.57 -14.79
CA LEU A 199 11.02 -0.48 -14.58
C LEU A 199 12.32 0.08 -13.99
N THR A 200 12.79 1.24 -14.47
CA THR A 200 13.96 1.93 -13.91
C THR A 200 13.73 2.31 -12.45
N VAL A 201 12.58 2.90 -12.10
CA VAL A 201 12.25 3.25 -10.71
C VAL A 201 12.14 2.01 -9.84
N SER A 202 11.44 0.98 -10.31
CA SER A 202 11.24 -0.27 -9.57
C SER A 202 12.58 -0.99 -9.30
N LEU A 203 13.46 -1.06 -10.31
CA LEU A 203 14.79 -1.64 -10.17
C LEU A 203 15.67 -0.78 -9.24
N SER A 204 15.57 0.55 -9.34
CA SER A 204 16.28 1.47 -8.43
C SER A 204 15.82 1.28 -6.99
N LEU A 205 14.52 1.13 -6.72
CA LEU A 205 14.02 0.83 -5.39
C LEU A 205 14.47 -0.55 -4.92
N LEU A 206 14.47 -1.55 -5.78
CA LEU A 206 14.91 -2.91 -5.43
C LEU A 206 16.39 -2.97 -5.03
N LEU A 207 17.24 -2.14 -5.64
CA LEU A 207 18.70 -2.16 -5.42
C LEU A 207 19.19 -1.09 -4.44
N LEU A 208 18.76 0.16 -4.64
CA LEU A 208 19.28 1.32 -3.91
C LEU A 208 18.62 1.49 -2.54
N LEU A 209 17.34 1.14 -2.38
CA LEU A 209 16.65 1.29 -1.10
C LEU A 209 17.22 0.36 -0.01
N PRO A 210 17.47 -0.95 -0.26
CA PRO A 210 18.15 -1.80 0.72
C PRO A 210 19.54 -1.29 1.07
N LEU A 211 20.29 -0.77 0.09
CA LEU A 211 21.60 -0.18 0.31
C LEU A 211 21.51 1.09 1.17
N ALA A 212 20.55 1.96 0.90
CA ALA A 212 20.30 3.16 1.70
C ALA A 212 19.96 2.80 3.15
N MET A 213 19.11 1.79 3.36
CA MET A 213 18.76 1.29 4.70
C MET A 213 19.97 0.68 5.42
N TYR A 214 20.82 -0.07 4.70
CA TYR A 214 22.10 -0.56 5.21
C TYR A 214 23.02 0.57 5.66
N LEU A 215 23.19 1.61 4.84
CA LEU A 215 24.06 2.75 5.16
C LEU A 215 23.51 3.57 6.32
N LEU A 216 22.19 3.76 6.40
CA LEU A 216 21.52 4.43 7.50
C LEU A 216 21.73 3.67 8.82
N ALA A 217 21.63 2.34 8.79
CA ALA A 217 21.85 1.49 9.95
C ALA A 217 23.23 1.68 10.59
N ARG A 218 24.27 1.98 9.80
CA ARG A 218 25.64 2.23 10.32
C ARG A 218 25.74 3.49 11.18
N ARG A 219 24.75 4.37 11.10
CA ARG A 219 24.70 5.63 11.88
C ARG A 219 23.77 5.56 13.08
N LEU A 220 23.01 4.47 13.24
CA LEU A 220 22.02 4.32 14.29
C LEU A 220 22.48 3.32 15.34
N PRO A 221 22.33 3.64 16.65
CA PRO A 221 22.63 2.68 17.71
C PRO A 221 21.60 1.56 17.73
N ALA A 222 21.98 0.39 18.27
CA ALA A 222 21.03 -0.67 18.59
C ALA A 222 20.06 -0.22 19.71
N THR A 223 18.86 -0.81 19.73
CA THR A 223 17.76 -0.45 20.64
C THR A 223 17.13 -1.69 21.25
#